data_AF-A0A7C4XQS1-F1
#
_entry.id   AF-A0A7C4XQS1-F1
#
_cell.length_a   1.000
_cell.length_b   1.000
_cell.length_c   1.000
_cell.angle_alpha   90.00
_cell.angle_beta   90.00
_cell.angle_gamma   90.00
#
_symmetry.space_group_name_H-M   'P 1'
#
loop_
_entity.id
_entity.type
_entity.pdbx_description
1 polymer ?
#
loop_
_entity_poly.entity_id
_entity_poly.type
_entity_poly.pdbx_seq_one_letter_code
_entity_poly.pdbx_strand_id
1 'polypeptide(L)'
;MKRKKILLRIVIILPMIIFASLLAVSCGSNPSSPTITKFTKFIPYSALSTAEIVSLGADGFSGSDEAIANQILAWQDSHMKYVTPDIKKDVSYPMRWNYIMPGIYPVSDMIKARKIDDNGVEKIYGVCWDYAAIFCAIAKYYGLEVRIQAWKEYMSGIPGGNNGMGEDEYNELKPKLQSKGLTFSYETIRNAAKETWKHYRAQVKINGVWKTFDGTYPTGDYTNDANYTEASWDEGADPNLTQ
;
A
#
# COMPACT_ATOMS: atom_id res chain seq x y z
N MET A 1 0.87 22.05 -96.84
CA MET A 1 1.79 21.44 -95.85
C MET A 1 1.49 21.98 -94.45
N LYS A 2 1.00 21.10 -93.56
CA LYS A 2 1.11 21.06 -92.09
C LYS A 2 1.10 22.42 -91.35
N ARG A 3 -0.05 22.90 -90.83
CA ARG A 3 -0.60 22.61 -89.48
C ARG A 3 0.44 22.24 -88.42
N LYS A 4 0.57 23.11 -87.40
CA LYS A 4 0.80 22.85 -85.96
C LYS A 4 1.71 23.94 -85.38
N LYS A 5 1.15 24.84 -84.57
CA LYS A 5 1.84 25.58 -83.47
C LYS A 5 0.86 26.48 -82.70
N ILE A 6 -0.26 25.91 -82.26
CA ILE A 6 -1.12 26.53 -81.24
C ILE A 6 -1.62 25.39 -80.35
N LEU A 7 -0.80 24.95 -79.41
CA LEU A 7 -1.22 24.12 -78.26
C LEU A 7 0.00 23.92 -77.34
N LEU A 8 0.48 25.01 -76.76
CA LEU A 8 1.51 24.93 -75.72
C LEU A 8 1.43 26.17 -74.83
N ARG A 9 0.39 26.27 -74.00
CA ARG A 9 0.36 27.20 -72.84
C ARG A 9 -0.79 27.03 -71.84
N ILE A 10 -1.52 25.90 -71.83
CA ILE A 10 -2.55 25.64 -70.81
C ILE A 10 -2.51 24.17 -70.38
N VAL A 11 -1.37 23.66 -69.88
CA VAL A 11 -1.32 22.35 -69.17
C VAL A 11 -0.20 22.32 -68.12
N ILE A 12 0.15 23.44 -67.47
CA ILE A 12 1.10 23.41 -66.32
C ILE A 12 0.72 24.45 -65.24
N ILE A 13 -0.57 24.71 -65.01
CA ILE A 13 -1.02 25.47 -63.83
C ILE A 13 -2.32 24.87 -63.27
N LEU A 14 -2.43 23.55 -63.23
CA LEU A 14 -3.56 22.88 -62.57
C LEU A 14 -3.22 21.62 -61.73
N PRO A 15 -1.98 21.10 -61.64
CA PRO A 15 -1.65 20.12 -60.60
C PRO A 15 -0.98 20.73 -59.36
N MET A 16 -0.52 22.00 -59.38
CA MET A 16 0.16 22.62 -58.22
C MET A 16 -0.76 23.25 -57.16
N ILE A 17 -2.08 23.25 -57.35
CA ILE A 17 -3.03 23.75 -56.33
C ILE A 17 -3.72 22.58 -55.59
N ILE A 18 -3.64 21.35 -56.09
CA ILE A 18 -4.22 20.17 -55.44
C ILE A 18 -3.20 19.42 -54.56
N PHE A 19 -1.90 19.76 -54.64
CA PHE A 19 -0.86 19.18 -53.77
C PHE A 19 -0.49 20.04 -52.56
N ALA A 20 -1.07 21.24 -52.42
CA ALA A 20 -0.85 22.12 -51.26
C ALA A 20 -1.97 22.02 -50.20
N SER A 21 -3.08 21.33 -50.50
CA SER A 21 -4.22 21.16 -49.58
C SER A 21 -4.24 19.82 -48.83
N LEU A 22 -3.27 18.93 -49.06
CA LEU A 22 -3.13 17.66 -48.32
C LEU A 22 -2.08 17.66 -47.20
N LEU A 23 -1.50 18.82 -46.86
CA LEU A 23 -0.53 18.97 -45.76
C LEU A 23 -1.09 19.67 -44.52
N ALA A 24 -2.40 19.91 -44.44
CA ALA A 24 -3.04 20.67 -43.36
C ALA A 24 -4.05 19.87 -42.51
N VAL A 25 -3.93 18.54 -42.41
CA VAL A 25 -4.72 17.73 -41.47
C VAL A 25 -3.84 16.76 -40.71
N SER A 26 -2.96 17.30 -39.88
CA SER A 26 -2.46 16.61 -38.69
C SER A 26 -1.92 17.65 -37.71
N CYS A 27 -2.82 18.50 -37.24
CA CYS A 27 -2.55 19.35 -36.08
C CYS A 27 -3.63 19.03 -35.04
N GLY A 28 -3.21 18.40 -33.95
CA GLY A 28 -3.93 18.48 -32.68
C GLY A 28 -4.83 17.31 -32.32
N SER A 29 -4.41 16.06 -32.50
CA SER A 29 -4.64 15.14 -31.37
C SER A 29 -3.56 15.45 -30.34
N ASN A 30 -3.89 16.34 -29.39
CA ASN A 30 -3.14 16.35 -28.13
C ASN A 30 -3.13 14.89 -27.68
N PRO A 31 -1.97 14.23 -27.54
CA PRO A 31 -1.94 12.89 -26.98
C PRO A 31 -2.63 13.06 -25.63
N SER A 32 -3.81 12.46 -25.48
CA SER A 32 -4.50 12.43 -24.20
C SER A 32 -3.47 11.87 -23.24
N SER A 33 -3.00 12.72 -22.32
CA SER A 33 -2.01 12.32 -21.32
C SER A 33 -2.51 10.99 -20.77
N PRO A 34 -1.70 9.92 -20.84
CA PRO A 34 -2.17 8.59 -20.46
C PRO A 34 -2.80 8.72 -19.08
N THR A 35 -4.09 8.39 -18.98
CA THR A 35 -4.79 8.41 -17.69
C THR A 35 -4.06 7.41 -16.81
N ILE A 36 -3.31 7.91 -15.84
CA ILE A 36 -2.63 7.05 -14.88
C ILE A 36 -3.72 6.36 -14.08
N THR A 37 -3.83 5.04 -14.24
CA THR A 37 -4.74 4.22 -13.43
C THR A 37 -4.34 4.37 -11.98
N LYS A 38 -5.22 4.98 -11.17
CA LYS A 38 -5.03 5.10 -9.73
C LYS A 38 -5.42 3.81 -9.03
N PHE A 39 -4.79 3.54 -7.91
CA PHE A 39 -5.13 2.41 -7.08
C PHE A 39 -6.38 2.69 -6.26
N THR A 40 -7.41 1.85 -6.39
CA THR A 40 -8.58 1.90 -5.52
C THR A 40 -8.18 1.46 -4.12
N LYS A 41 -8.18 2.41 -3.18
CA LYS A 41 -7.76 2.13 -1.80
C LYS A 41 -8.78 1.26 -1.07
N PHE A 42 -8.30 0.39 -0.18
CA PHE A 42 -9.14 -0.39 0.73
C PHE A 42 -8.38 -0.70 2.02
N ILE A 43 -9.12 -1.12 3.06
CA ILE A 43 -8.54 -1.37 4.38
C ILE A 43 -7.51 -2.51 4.28
N PRO A 44 -6.21 -2.27 4.57
CA PRO A 44 -5.15 -3.29 4.41
C PRO A 44 -5.36 -4.52 5.30
N TYR A 45 -6.03 -4.33 6.43
CA TYR A 45 -6.37 -5.32 7.45
C TYR A 45 -7.88 -5.62 7.44
N SER A 46 -8.41 -5.96 6.26
CA SER A 46 -9.76 -6.52 6.16
C SER A 46 -9.82 -7.88 6.86
N ALA A 47 -11.04 -8.36 7.18
CA ALA A 47 -11.21 -9.68 7.78
C ALA A 47 -10.55 -10.75 6.90
N LEU A 48 -9.77 -11.64 7.51
CA LEU A 48 -9.21 -12.79 6.80
C LEU A 48 -10.32 -13.77 6.40
N SER A 49 -10.08 -14.53 5.33
CA SER A 49 -10.97 -15.64 4.97
C SER A 49 -10.83 -16.81 5.94
N THR A 50 -11.85 -17.68 6.02
CA THR A 50 -11.77 -18.92 6.81
C THR A 50 -10.55 -19.75 6.47
N ALA A 51 -10.20 -19.87 5.17
CA ALA A 51 -9.03 -20.65 4.75
C ALA A 51 -7.71 -20.06 5.27
N GLU A 52 -7.60 -18.73 5.35
CA GLU A 52 -6.45 -18.04 5.90
C GLU A 52 -6.38 -18.15 7.42
N ILE A 53 -7.53 -18.11 8.11
CA ILE A 53 -7.59 -18.31 9.56
C ILE A 53 -7.19 -19.73 9.95
N VAL A 54 -7.69 -20.74 9.22
CA VAL A 54 -7.30 -22.14 9.42
C VAL A 54 -5.82 -22.36 9.12
N SER A 55 -5.27 -21.76 8.06
CA SER A 55 -3.84 -21.92 7.75
C SER A 55 -2.91 -21.25 8.77
N LEU A 56 -3.42 -20.28 9.53
CA LEU A 56 -2.74 -19.67 10.66
C LEU A 56 -2.88 -20.45 11.98
N GLY A 57 -3.73 -21.48 12.03
CA GLY A 57 -4.10 -22.15 13.28
C GLY A 57 -4.83 -21.21 14.26
N ALA A 58 -5.56 -20.23 13.72
CA ALA A 58 -6.22 -19.17 14.47
C ALA A 58 -7.76 -19.32 14.44
N ASP A 59 -8.30 -20.50 14.13
CA ASP A 59 -9.73 -20.80 13.97
C ASP A 59 -10.43 -21.23 15.27
N GLY A 60 -9.67 -21.51 16.33
CA GLY A 60 -10.18 -22.02 17.61
C GLY A 60 -10.59 -20.99 18.67
N PHE A 61 -10.45 -19.68 18.42
CA PHE A 61 -10.74 -18.68 19.45
C PHE A 61 -12.23 -18.61 19.78
N SER A 62 -12.56 -18.50 21.06
CA SER A 62 -13.95 -18.47 21.54
C SER A 62 -14.09 -17.72 22.87
N GLY A 63 -15.34 -17.41 23.25
CA GLY A 63 -15.67 -16.70 24.49
C GLY A 63 -16.17 -15.28 24.24
N SER A 64 -15.95 -14.38 25.20
CA SER A 64 -16.25 -12.95 25.04
C SER A 64 -15.28 -12.27 24.07
N ASP A 65 -15.63 -11.08 23.58
CA ASP A 65 -14.75 -10.25 22.74
C ASP A 65 -13.37 -10.06 23.39
N GLU A 66 -13.32 -9.86 24.71
CA GLU A 66 -12.07 -9.74 25.46
C GLU A 66 -11.29 -11.06 25.51
N ALA A 67 -11.97 -12.20 25.67
CA ALA A 67 -11.32 -13.51 25.65
C ALA A 67 -10.74 -13.81 24.26
N ILE A 68 -11.47 -13.50 23.19
CA ILE A 68 -11.00 -13.67 21.82
C ILE A 68 -9.78 -12.76 21.58
N ALA A 69 -9.87 -11.48 21.93
CA ALA A 69 -8.77 -10.52 21.79
C ALA A 69 -7.49 -10.97 22.52
N ASN A 70 -7.61 -11.48 23.75
CA ASN A 70 -6.48 -12.03 24.51
C ASN A 70 -5.90 -13.30 23.88
N GLN A 71 -6.73 -14.17 23.31
CA GLN A 71 -6.26 -15.36 22.58
C GLN A 71 -5.50 -14.99 21.30
N ILE A 72 -5.94 -13.96 20.57
CA ILE A 72 -5.20 -13.43 19.41
C ILE A 72 -3.84 -12.90 19.86
N LEU A 73 -3.78 -12.16 20.96
CA LEU A 73 -2.52 -11.65 21.51
C LEU A 73 -1.56 -12.79 21.86
N ALA A 74 -2.03 -13.82 22.58
CA ALA A 74 -1.23 -15.00 22.90
C ALA A 74 -0.81 -15.82 21.66
N TRP A 75 -1.65 -15.84 20.62
CA TRP A 75 -1.29 -16.44 19.33
C TRP A 75 -0.12 -15.69 18.68
N GLN A 76 -0.05 -14.35 18.77
CA GLN A 76 1.07 -13.58 18.23
C GLN A 76 2.41 -13.96 18.88
N ASP A 77 2.44 -14.31 20.16
CA ASP A 77 3.67 -14.71 20.88
C ASP A 77 4.33 -15.94 20.26
N SER A 78 3.50 -16.87 19.78
CA SER A 78 3.94 -18.14 19.23
C SER A 78 4.10 -18.11 17.70
N HIS A 79 3.41 -17.21 17.00
CA HIS A 79 3.33 -17.21 15.54
C HIS A 79 3.98 -16.00 14.87
N MET A 80 4.33 -14.96 15.64
CA MET A 80 4.98 -13.77 15.11
C MET A 80 6.37 -13.53 15.71
N LYS A 81 7.24 -12.93 14.92
CA LYS A 81 8.58 -12.51 15.34
C LYS A 81 8.76 -11.03 15.06
N TYR A 82 8.99 -10.26 16.11
CA TYR A 82 9.41 -8.87 15.98
C TYR A 82 10.83 -8.84 15.44
N VAL A 83 11.04 -8.11 14.34
CA VAL A 83 12.37 -7.97 13.72
C VAL A 83 12.66 -6.51 13.36
N THR A 84 13.93 -6.18 13.28
CA THR A 84 14.42 -4.86 12.87
C THR A 84 14.99 -4.91 11.44
N PRO A 85 15.22 -3.76 10.79
CA PRO A 85 15.86 -3.69 9.48
C PRO A 85 17.23 -4.39 9.40
N ASP A 86 17.94 -4.53 10.52
CA ASP A 86 19.23 -5.24 10.59
C ASP A 86 19.08 -6.76 10.40
N ILE A 87 17.91 -7.31 10.76
CA ILE A 87 17.58 -8.74 10.61
C ILE A 87 16.88 -8.98 9.27
N LYS A 88 15.93 -8.12 8.93
CA LYS A 88 15.15 -8.16 7.68
C LYS A 88 15.01 -6.76 7.12
N LYS A 89 15.81 -6.46 6.08
CA LYS A 89 15.87 -5.12 5.46
C LYS A 89 14.52 -4.59 4.98
N ASP A 90 13.63 -5.49 4.54
CA ASP A 90 12.30 -5.20 4.02
C ASP A 90 11.21 -5.15 5.10
N VAL A 91 11.57 -5.22 6.39
CA VAL A 91 10.56 -5.35 7.45
C VAL A 91 9.59 -4.16 7.48
N SER A 92 10.06 -2.94 7.25
CA SER A 92 9.21 -1.75 7.32
C SER A 92 8.43 -1.47 6.03
N TYR A 93 8.73 -2.19 4.93
CA TYR A 93 8.16 -1.89 3.62
C TYR A 93 6.62 -1.97 3.60
N PRO A 94 5.96 -3.01 4.13
CA PRO A 94 4.49 -3.10 4.10
C PRO A 94 3.79 -1.92 4.78
N MET A 95 4.34 -1.48 5.91
CA MET A 95 3.85 -0.33 6.67
C MET A 95 3.88 0.94 5.81
N ARG A 96 5.02 1.21 5.15
CA ARG A 96 5.18 2.40 4.30
C ARG A 96 4.35 2.33 3.03
N TRP A 97 4.31 1.17 2.38
CA TRP A 97 3.53 0.95 1.16
C TRP A 97 2.04 1.16 1.40
N ASN A 98 1.51 0.54 2.48
CA ASN A 98 0.11 0.69 2.82
C ASN A 98 -0.23 2.07 3.41
N TYR A 99 0.76 2.84 3.88
CA TYR A 99 0.52 4.22 4.28
C TYR A 99 0.16 5.10 3.08
N ILE A 100 0.94 5.01 1.98
CA ILE A 100 0.73 5.85 0.78
C ILE A 100 -0.27 5.25 -0.22
N MET A 101 -0.45 3.94 -0.20
CA MET A 101 -1.33 3.19 -1.10
C MET A 101 -2.06 2.08 -0.32
N PRO A 102 -3.04 2.42 0.53
CA PRO A 102 -3.65 1.47 1.47
C PRO A 102 -4.35 0.31 0.78
N GLY A 103 -3.84 -0.91 1.01
CA GLY A 103 -4.33 -2.15 0.40
C GLY A 103 -3.43 -2.67 -0.73
N ILE A 104 -2.33 -1.97 -1.07
CA ILE A 104 -1.40 -2.46 -2.09
C ILE A 104 -0.74 -3.79 -1.69
N TYR A 105 -0.51 -3.97 -0.40
CA TYR A 105 0.03 -5.19 0.18
C TYR A 105 -0.76 -5.57 1.45
N PRO A 106 -1.96 -6.14 1.28
CA PRO A 106 -2.88 -6.42 2.37
C PRO A 106 -2.38 -7.54 3.27
N VAL A 107 -2.96 -7.65 4.47
CA VAL A 107 -2.62 -8.68 5.46
C VAL A 107 -2.74 -10.08 4.87
N SER A 108 -3.73 -10.34 4.00
CA SER A 108 -3.90 -11.62 3.28
C SER A 108 -2.67 -12.06 2.49
N ASP A 109 -1.87 -11.11 2.00
CA ASP A 109 -0.63 -11.39 1.27
C ASP A 109 0.57 -11.47 2.22
N MET A 110 0.59 -10.60 3.23
CA MET A 110 1.65 -10.55 4.24
C MET A 110 1.78 -11.87 5.01
N ILE A 111 0.67 -12.44 5.47
CA ILE A 111 0.68 -13.67 6.28
C ILE A 111 1.24 -14.89 5.51
N LYS A 112 1.22 -14.83 4.16
CA LYS A 112 1.73 -15.89 3.27
C LYS A 112 3.20 -15.69 2.95
N ALA A 113 3.60 -14.45 2.64
CA ALA A 113 4.92 -14.15 2.11
C ALA A 113 5.97 -13.85 3.20
N ARG A 114 5.57 -13.31 4.35
CA ARG A 114 6.51 -12.81 5.36
C ARG A 114 6.88 -13.88 6.39
N LYS A 115 7.52 -14.95 5.94
CA LYS A 115 7.95 -16.07 6.79
C LYS A 115 9.41 -15.96 7.20
N ILE A 116 9.72 -16.36 8.43
CA ILE A 116 11.07 -16.51 8.96
C ILE A 116 11.14 -17.79 9.81
N ASP A 117 12.26 -18.51 9.74
CA ASP A 117 12.56 -19.56 10.71
C ASP A 117 13.08 -18.93 12.01
N ASP A 118 12.42 -19.23 13.12
CA ASP A 118 12.81 -18.82 14.47
C ASP A 118 13.03 -20.09 15.32
N ASN A 119 14.22 -20.69 15.18
CA ASN A 119 14.62 -21.94 15.83
C ASN A 119 13.79 -23.16 15.41
N GLY A 120 13.64 -23.37 14.10
CA GLY A 120 12.90 -24.52 13.56
C GLY A 120 11.38 -24.35 13.57
N VAL A 121 10.89 -23.17 13.95
CA VAL A 121 9.47 -22.81 13.90
C VAL A 121 9.30 -21.68 12.89
N GLU A 122 8.47 -21.90 11.87
CA GLU A 122 8.12 -20.85 10.92
C GLU A 122 7.19 -19.82 11.57
N LYS A 123 7.61 -18.55 11.58
CA LYS A 123 6.85 -17.42 12.12
C LYS A 123 6.64 -16.33 11.07
N ILE A 124 5.65 -15.48 11.30
CA ILE A 124 5.45 -14.27 10.52
C ILE A 124 6.32 -13.16 11.11
N TYR A 125 7.23 -12.59 10.32
CA TYR A 125 8.06 -11.49 10.80
C TYR A 125 7.42 -10.12 10.52
N GLY A 126 7.66 -9.17 11.41
CA GLY A 126 7.16 -7.81 11.24
C GLY A 126 7.58 -6.82 12.30
N VAL A 127 7.12 -5.58 12.13
CA VAL A 127 7.18 -4.47 13.09
C VAL A 127 5.80 -4.21 13.69
N CYS A 128 5.70 -3.19 14.57
CA CYS A 128 4.48 -2.82 15.27
C CYS A 128 3.23 -2.66 14.38
N TRP A 129 3.38 -2.10 13.18
CA TRP A 129 2.26 -2.01 12.24
C TRP A 129 1.79 -3.39 11.76
N ASP A 130 2.70 -4.31 11.45
CA ASP A 130 2.34 -5.67 11.01
C ASP A 130 1.60 -6.41 12.14
N TYR A 131 2.07 -6.29 13.38
CA TYR A 131 1.41 -6.86 14.56
C TYR A 131 -0.01 -6.29 14.74
N ALA A 132 -0.17 -4.97 14.68
CA ALA A 132 -1.48 -4.33 14.82
C ALA A 132 -2.44 -4.71 13.67
N ALA A 133 -1.94 -4.73 12.43
CA ALA A 133 -2.72 -5.05 11.24
C ALA A 133 -3.17 -6.51 11.22
N ILE A 134 -2.28 -7.47 11.53
CA ILE A 134 -2.60 -8.89 11.61
C ILE A 134 -3.60 -9.15 12.75
N PHE A 135 -3.38 -8.55 13.92
CA PHE A 135 -4.32 -8.64 15.04
C PHE A 135 -5.72 -8.18 14.60
N CYS A 136 -5.82 -7.00 13.98
CA CYS A 136 -7.11 -6.46 13.54
C CYS A 136 -7.78 -7.33 12.47
N ALA A 137 -7.01 -7.91 11.54
CA ALA A 137 -7.56 -8.77 10.50
C ALA A 137 -8.13 -10.08 11.05
N ILE A 138 -7.46 -10.69 12.04
CA ILE A 138 -7.95 -11.88 12.75
C ILE A 138 -9.17 -11.50 13.62
N ALA A 139 -9.10 -10.41 14.38
CA ALA A 139 -10.21 -9.97 15.24
C ALA A 139 -11.49 -9.68 14.43
N LYS A 140 -11.36 -9.06 13.25
CA LYS A 140 -12.49 -8.81 12.35
C LYS A 140 -13.12 -10.09 11.80
N TYR A 141 -12.34 -11.16 11.59
CA TYR A 141 -12.91 -12.46 11.23
C TYR A 141 -13.87 -12.97 12.32
N TYR A 142 -13.53 -12.74 13.59
CA TYR A 142 -14.38 -13.05 14.73
C TYR A 142 -15.49 -12.03 15.01
N GLY A 143 -15.65 -11.00 14.15
CA GLY A 143 -16.70 -9.99 14.29
C GLY A 143 -16.44 -8.89 15.31
N LEU A 144 -15.21 -8.77 15.83
CA LEU A 144 -14.85 -7.74 16.80
C LEU A 144 -14.77 -6.36 16.12
N GLU A 145 -15.27 -5.32 16.78
CA GLU A 145 -15.07 -3.92 16.36
C GLU A 145 -13.65 -3.47 16.75
N VAL A 146 -12.82 -3.16 15.74
CA VAL A 146 -11.40 -2.87 15.94
C VAL A 146 -10.94 -1.58 15.25
N ARG A 147 -9.87 -0.99 15.77
CA ARG A 147 -9.12 0.10 15.15
C ARG A 147 -7.63 -0.01 15.45
N ILE A 148 -6.81 0.75 14.73
CA ILE A 148 -5.39 0.90 15.02
C ILE A 148 -5.18 2.27 15.65
N GLN A 149 -4.36 2.32 16.70
CA GLN A 149 -3.81 3.55 17.23
C GLN A 149 -2.34 3.69 16.85
N ALA A 150 -1.86 4.92 16.77
CA ALA A 150 -0.46 5.22 16.56
C ALA A 150 0.05 6.33 17.49
N TRP A 151 1.32 6.22 17.86
CA TRP A 151 2.07 7.33 18.45
C TRP A 151 2.57 8.22 17.31
N LYS A 152 1.84 9.32 17.05
CA LYS A 152 2.04 10.22 15.89
C LYS A 152 3.23 11.17 16.07
N GLU A 153 4.40 10.58 16.27
CA GLU A 153 5.71 11.22 16.21
C GLU A 153 6.48 10.56 15.05
N TYR A 154 7.16 11.36 14.22
CA TYR A 154 8.06 10.84 13.20
C TYR A 154 9.38 10.45 13.87
N MET A 155 9.88 9.23 13.62
CA MET A 155 11.12 8.73 14.24
C MET A 155 12.35 9.58 13.88
N SER A 156 12.36 10.17 12.69
CA SER A 156 13.44 11.04 12.23
C SER A 156 13.42 12.44 12.86
N GLY A 157 12.31 12.84 13.48
CA GLY A 157 12.08 14.22 13.89
C GLY A 157 11.94 15.23 12.73
N ILE A 158 11.90 14.76 11.48
CA ILE A 158 11.75 15.62 10.29
C ILE A 158 10.29 16.07 10.17
N PRO A 159 10.01 17.39 10.11
CA PRO A 159 8.66 17.88 9.87
C PRO A 159 8.06 17.30 8.56
N GLY A 160 6.94 16.61 8.69
CA GLY A 160 6.21 16.01 7.56
C GLY A 160 6.73 14.66 7.07
N GLY A 161 7.82 14.12 7.63
CA GLY A 161 8.28 12.76 7.35
C GLY A 161 8.68 12.48 5.89
N ASN A 162 8.95 13.50 5.06
CA ASN A 162 9.25 13.32 3.64
C ASN A 162 10.69 12.83 3.43
N ASN A 163 10.93 11.54 3.68
CA ASN A 163 12.23 10.88 3.48
C ASN A 163 12.34 10.11 2.16
N GLY A 164 11.22 9.96 1.43
CA GLY A 164 11.16 9.27 0.14
C GLY A 164 11.45 7.76 0.23
N MET A 165 11.19 7.05 -0.87
CA MET A 165 11.45 5.61 -1.02
C MET A 165 12.77 5.40 -1.75
N GLY A 166 13.62 4.51 -1.24
CA GLY A 166 14.85 4.11 -1.94
C GLY A 166 14.55 3.16 -3.11
N GLU A 167 15.51 3.02 -4.04
CA GLU A 167 15.32 2.17 -5.23
C GLU A 167 15.06 0.69 -4.89
N ASP A 168 15.74 0.13 -3.89
CA ASP A 168 15.55 -1.25 -3.47
C ASP A 168 14.11 -1.51 -2.98
N GLU A 169 13.55 -0.61 -2.16
CA GLU A 169 12.17 -0.70 -1.69
C GLU A 169 11.17 -0.55 -2.86
N TYR A 170 11.45 0.35 -3.81
CA TYR A 170 10.62 0.49 -5.00
C TYR A 170 10.65 -0.76 -5.89
N ASN A 171 11.83 -1.38 -6.04
CA ASN A 171 11.97 -2.60 -6.82
C ASN A 171 11.16 -3.77 -6.22
N GLU A 172 11.00 -3.81 -4.90
CA GLU A 172 10.14 -4.79 -4.20
C GLU A 172 8.63 -4.46 -4.28
N LEU A 173 8.27 -3.18 -4.38
CA LEU A 173 6.90 -2.73 -4.59
C LEU A 173 6.43 -2.96 -6.04
N LYS A 174 7.33 -2.80 -7.01
CA LYS A 174 7.01 -2.81 -8.45
C LYS A 174 6.25 -4.05 -8.92
N PRO A 175 6.58 -5.30 -8.54
CA PRO A 175 5.77 -6.47 -8.91
C PRO A 175 4.33 -6.41 -8.40
N LYS A 176 4.09 -5.78 -7.24
CA LYS A 176 2.75 -5.62 -6.65
C LYS A 176 1.93 -4.55 -7.37
N LEU A 177 2.59 -3.50 -7.86
CA LEU A 177 1.96 -2.52 -8.75
C LEU A 177 1.55 -3.19 -10.07
N GLN A 178 2.48 -3.93 -10.67
CA GLN A 178 2.27 -4.61 -11.96
C GLN A 178 1.16 -5.66 -11.90
N SER A 179 1.07 -6.44 -10.81
CA SER A 179 0.00 -7.43 -10.63
C SER A 179 -1.40 -6.80 -10.54
N LYS A 180 -1.48 -5.50 -10.27
CA LYS A 180 -2.72 -4.71 -10.23
C LYS A 180 -2.90 -3.81 -11.46
N GLY A 181 -2.09 -3.98 -12.50
CA GLY A 181 -2.15 -3.17 -13.72
C GLY A 181 -1.70 -1.71 -13.53
N LEU A 182 -0.97 -1.42 -12.44
CA LEU A 182 -0.48 -0.08 -12.12
C LEU A 182 0.95 0.10 -12.63
N THR A 183 1.22 1.26 -13.23
CA THR A 183 2.55 1.64 -13.69
C THR A 183 2.88 3.05 -13.22
N PHE A 184 3.48 3.15 -12.04
CA PHE A 184 4.02 4.41 -11.51
C PHE A 184 5.53 4.46 -11.75
N SER A 185 6.07 5.65 -11.99
CA SER A 185 7.52 5.82 -12.06
C SER A 185 8.15 5.74 -10.67
N TYR A 186 9.45 5.41 -10.60
CA TYR A 186 10.20 5.47 -9.34
C TYR A 186 10.07 6.85 -8.69
N GLU A 187 10.25 7.93 -9.45
CA GLU A 187 10.12 9.30 -8.95
C GLU A 187 8.70 9.60 -8.44
N THR A 188 7.66 9.07 -9.06
CA THR A 188 6.28 9.20 -8.57
C THR A 188 6.12 8.54 -7.20
N ILE A 189 6.62 7.31 -7.03
CA ILE A 189 6.52 6.59 -5.76
C ILE A 189 7.44 7.23 -4.69
N ARG A 190 8.67 7.58 -5.05
CA ARG A 190 9.65 8.21 -4.18
C ARG A 190 9.11 9.52 -3.59
N ASN A 191 8.46 10.35 -4.41
CA ASN A 191 7.90 11.62 -3.94
C ASN A 191 6.65 11.46 -3.08
N ALA A 192 5.87 10.39 -3.28
CA ALA A 192 4.71 10.08 -2.46
C ALA A 192 5.10 9.47 -1.11
N ALA A 193 6.23 8.74 -1.05
CA ALA A 193 6.67 8.00 0.12
C ALA A 193 6.98 8.90 1.31
N LYS A 194 6.36 8.56 2.44
CA LYS A 194 6.51 9.25 3.72
C LYS A 194 7.03 8.29 4.78
N GLU A 195 7.61 8.89 5.81
CA GLU A 195 7.80 8.25 7.08
C GLU A 195 6.45 7.94 7.72
N THR A 196 6.45 6.92 8.55
CA THR A 196 5.27 6.41 9.25
C THR A 196 5.43 6.69 10.75
N TRP A 197 4.38 6.42 11.51
CA TRP A 197 4.39 6.74 12.94
C TRP A 197 5.34 5.85 13.73
N LYS A 198 5.84 6.39 14.84
CA LYS A 198 6.81 5.75 15.74
C LYS A 198 6.38 4.39 16.27
N HIS A 199 5.08 4.20 16.51
CA HIS A 199 4.52 2.93 16.96
C HIS A 199 3.06 2.77 16.59
N TYR A 200 2.63 1.53 16.35
CA TYR A 200 1.26 1.16 16.06
C TYR A 200 0.82 0.03 16.99
N ARG A 201 -0.44 0.07 17.43
CA ARG A 201 -1.05 -0.97 18.28
C ARG A 201 -2.53 -1.13 17.98
N ALA A 202 -3.09 -2.31 18.24
CA ALA A 202 -4.50 -2.58 18.00
C ALA A 202 -5.36 -2.14 19.19
N GLN A 203 -6.62 -1.79 18.90
CA GLN A 203 -7.67 -1.68 19.91
C GLN A 203 -8.91 -2.45 19.51
N VAL A 204 -9.58 -3.02 20.51
CA VAL A 204 -10.89 -3.67 20.38
C VAL A 204 -11.88 -2.92 21.24
N LYS A 205 -13.09 -2.69 20.74
CA LYS A 205 -14.17 -2.10 21.53
C LYS A 205 -14.86 -3.19 22.33
N ILE A 206 -14.68 -3.17 23.64
CA ILE A 206 -15.20 -4.15 24.59
C ILE A 206 -16.13 -3.43 25.55
N ASN A 207 -17.40 -3.83 25.61
CA ASN A 207 -18.42 -3.20 26.45
C ASN A 207 -18.51 -1.67 26.25
N GLY A 208 -18.38 -1.21 25.00
CA GLY A 208 -18.41 0.21 24.65
C GLY A 208 -17.12 0.99 24.91
N VAL A 209 -16.08 0.37 25.45
CA VAL A 209 -14.79 0.99 25.76
C VAL A 209 -13.70 0.41 24.86
N TRP A 210 -12.84 1.27 24.31
CA TRP A 210 -11.68 0.83 23.55
C TRP A 210 -10.58 0.32 24.48
N LYS A 211 -10.22 -0.96 24.37
CA LYS A 211 -9.10 -1.58 25.08
C LYS A 211 -7.96 -1.85 24.12
N THR A 212 -6.74 -1.64 24.57
CA THR A 212 -5.51 -1.77 23.77
C THR A 212 -4.93 -3.18 23.86
N PHE A 213 -4.46 -3.68 22.71
CA PHE A 213 -3.73 -4.94 22.58
C PHE A 213 -2.48 -4.70 21.73
N ASP A 214 -1.31 -4.97 22.30
CA ASP A 214 -0.01 -4.73 21.67
C ASP A 214 0.91 -5.95 21.79
N GLY A 215 0.97 -6.75 20.72
CA GLY A 215 1.79 -7.96 20.65
C GLY A 215 3.30 -7.71 20.49
N THR A 216 3.74 -6.45 20.46
CA THR A 216 5.17 -6.12 20.46
C THR A 216 5.78 -6.00 21.85
N TYR A 217 4.94 -5.99 22.90
CA TYR A 217 5.36 -5.83 24.31
C TYR A 217 6.35 -4.69 24.53
N PRO A 218 6.01 -3.47 24.10
CA PRO A 218 6.96 -2.38 24.18
C PRO A 218 7.13 -1.94 25.65
N THR A 219 8.22 -1.22 25.93
CA THR A 219 8.56 -0.74 27.28
C THR A 219 8.79 0.77 27.28
N GLY A 220 8.87 1.39 28.47
CA GLY A 220 9.11 2.83 28.60
C GLY A 220 7.95 3.67 28.06
N ASP A 221 8.25 4.77 27.38
CA ASP A 221 7.24 5.72 26.89
C ASP A 221 6.23 5.10 25.91
N TYR A 222 6.58 3.99 25.29
CA TYR A 222 5.68 3.25 24.41
C TYR A 222 4.49 2.62 25.15
N THR A 223 4.54 2.49 26.48
CA THR A 223 3.41 2.00 27.29
C THR A 223 2.47 3.13 27.74
N ASN A 224 2.80 4.40 27.46
CA ASN A 224 1.97 5.52 27.87
C ASN A 224 0.83 5.76 26.86
N ASP A 225 -0.39 5.40 27.26
CA ASP A 225 -1.59 5.56 26.43
C ASP A 225 -1.85 6.99 25.94
N ALA A 226 -1.40 8.00 26.69
CA ALA A 226 -1.58 9.41 26.30
C ALA A 226 -0.81 9.79 25.02
N ASN A 227 0.20 8.99 24.63
CA ASN A 227 0.97 9.21 23.41
C ASN A 227 0.24 8.74 22.14
N TYR A 228 -0.86 7.99 22.29
CA TYR A 228 -1.52 7.32 21.18
C TYR A 228 -2.83 7.99 20.77
N THR A 229 -3.03 8.12 19.47
CA THR A 229 -4.29 8.57 18.87
C THR A 229 -4.74 7.58 17.81
N GLU A 230 -6.02 7.63 17.44
CA GLU A 230 -6.52 6.79 16.34
C GLU A 230 -5.78 7.11 15.03
N ALA A 231 -5.36 6.06 14.35
CA ALA A 231 -4.72 6.12 13.03
C ALA A 231 -5.72 5.63 11.99
N SER A 232 -6.25 6.54 11.16
CA SER A 232 -7.12 6.14 10.06
C SER A 232 -6.30 5.39 9.01
N TRP A 233 -6.84 4.29 8.49
CA TRP A 233 -6.11 3.37 7.59
C TRP A 233 -5.66 4.02 6.28
N ASP A 234 -6.26 5.15 5.90
CA ASP A 234 -5.95 5.91 4.69
C ASP A 234 -5.44 7.32 4.95
N GLU A 235 -5.05 7.65 6.20
CA GLU A 235 -4.60 9.02 6.55
C GLU A 235 -3.35 9.47 5.77
N GLY A 236 -2.53 8.51 5.31
CA GLY A 236 -1.34 8.73 4.50
C GLY A 236 -1.54 8.62 3.00
N ALA A 237 -2.74 8.26 2.53
CA ALA A 237 -2.98 7.89 1.15
C ALA A 237 -2.63 9.04 0.19
N ASP A 238 -1.80 8.77 -0.80
CA ASP A 238 -1.37 9.80 -1.74
C ASP A 238 -2.41 9.97 -2.86
N PRO A 239 -2.95 11.19 -3.08
CA PRO A 239 -4.02 11.44 -4.05
C PRO A 239 -3.56 11.29 -5.51
N ASN A 240 -2.24 11.28 -5.78
CA ASN A 240 -1.70 10.99 -7.11
C ASN A 240 -1.60 9.49 -7.38
N LEU A 241 -1.53 8.68 -6.33
CA LEU A 241 -1.43 7.22 -6.41
C LEU A 241 -2.79 6.54 -6.27
N THR A 242 -3.74 7.15 -5.56
CA THR A 242 -4.96 6.49 -5.09
C THR A 242 -6.25 7.22 -5.45
N GLN A 243 -7.34 6.46 -5.55
CA GLN A 243 -8.71 6.92 -5.73
C GLN A 243 -9.66 6.25 -4.73
#